data_AF-A0A919VKC2-F1
#
_entry.id   AF-A0A919VKC2-F1
#
_cell.length_a   1.000
_cell.length_b   1.000
_cell.length_c   1.000
_cell.angle_alpha   90.00
_cell.angle_beta   90.00
_cell.angle_gamma   90.00
#
_symmetry.space_group_name_H-M   'P 1'
#
loop_
_entity.id
_entity.type
_entity.pdbx_description
1 polymer ?
#
loop_
_entity_poly.entity_id
_entity_poly.type
_entity_poly.pdbx_seq_one_letter_code
_entity_poly.pdbx_strand_id
1 'polypeptide(L)'
;MVIKIVDQINDDELAEAAWQLYYAAFHELNAMAVQRHLMYRHEFDEVMNDTRVQKYLCLTDDGTLCGLATYTRDLEAVPLIAPQYFERHWPEHYAGKRIWYIGFVAVHPKSQGRHMFRQLVEQLYVTAATQNGLVGIDICSYNDEVLNFSHIFRSMVERLTDNMRFQRIDQQSYWLYDFSAEAAAA
;
A
#
# COMPACT_ATOMS: atom_id res chain seq x y z
N MET A 1 -19.74 -8.83 -5.64
CA MET A 1 -18.68 -7.95 -5.08
C MET A 1 -18.36 -6.89 -6.11
N VAL A 2 -18.11 -5.64 -5.69
CA VAL A 2 -17.82 -4.50 -6.57
C VAL A 2 -16.66 -3.69 -6.01
N ILE A 3 -15.77 -3.20 -6.88
CA ILE A 3 -14.76 -2.21 -6.53
C ILE A 3 -15.27 -0.83 -6.93
N LYS A 4 -15.48 0.05 -5.95
CA LYS A 4 -15.87 1.45 -6.13
C LYS A 4 -14.64 2.33 -5.95
N ILE A 5 -14.37 3.21 -6.90
CA ILE A 5 -13.31 4.21 -6.79
C ILE A 5 -13.94 5.53 -6.36
N VAL A 6 -13.40 6.14 -5.31
CA VAL A 6 -13.85 7.45 -4.81
C VAL A 6 -12.66 8.36 -4.55
N ASP A 7 -12.85 9.66 -4.72
CA ASP A 7 -11.80 10.66 -4.45
C ASP A 7 -11.77 11.06 -2.97
N GLN A 8 -12.85 10.83 -2.23
CA GLN A 8 -12.94 11.10 -0.79
C GLN A 8 -13.91 10.13 -0.10
N ILE A 9 -13.76 9.98 1.22
CA ILE A 9 -14.72 9.30 2.09
C ILE A 9 -15.26 10.33 3.09
N ASN A 10 -16.42 10.92 2.77
CA ASN A 10 -17.05 12.01 3.55
C ASN A 10 -18.28 11.54 4.34
N ASP A 11 -18.54 10.23 4.34
CA ASP A 11 -19.63 9.61 5.09
C ASP A 11 -19.04 9.03 6.39
N ASP A 12 -19.57 9.45 7.54
CA ASP A 12 -19.00 9.11 8.85
C ASP A 12 -19.03 7.59 9.13
N GLU A 13 -20.09 6.90 8.72
CA GLU A 13 -20.20 5.45 8.90
C GLU A 13 -19.16 4.70 8.06
N LEU A 14 -19.01 5.09 6.79
CA LEU A 14 -18.00 4.52 5.90
C LEU A 14 -16.57 4.89 6.34
N ALA A 15 -16.34 6.10 6.83
CA ALA A 15 -15.05 6.53 7.34
C ALA A 15 -14.64 5.70 8.56
N GLU A 16 -15.59 5.44 9.47
CA GLU A 16 -15.33 4.57 10.62
C GLU A 16 -15.09 3.12 10.20
N ALA A 17 -15.88 2.57 9.28
CA ALA A 17 -15.66 1.22 8.75
C ALA A 17 -14.30 1.09 8.05
N ALA A 18 -13.89 2.12 7.30
CA ALA A 18 -12.59 2.19 6.63
C ALA A 18 -11.43 2.23 7.65
N TRP A 19 -11.58 3.02 8.72
CA TRP A 19 -10.60 3.06 9.81
C TRP A 19 -10.47 1.71 10.50
N GLN A 20 -11.58 1.06 10.87
CA GLN A 20 -11.55 -0.24 11.55
C GLN A 20 -10.90 -1.32 10.68
N LEU A 21 -11.20 -1.33 9.38
CA LEU A 21 -10.56 -2.23 8.42
C LEU A 21 -9.05 -1.97 8.31
N TYR A 22 -8.65 -0.71 8.19
CA TYR A 22 -7.24 -0.31 8.12
C TYR A 22 -6.50 -0.68 9.41
N TYR A 23 -7.05 -0.34 10.57
CA TYR A 23 -6.48 -0.68 11.86
C TYR A 23 -6.30 -2.19 12.03
N ALA A 24 -7.34 -2.97 11.73
CA ALA A 24 -7.30 -4.44 11.80
C ALA A 24 -6.21 -5.04 10.89
N ALA A 25 -5.95 -4.45 9.73
CA ALA A 25 -4.95 -4.94 8.78
C ALA A 25 -3.50 -4.60 9.19
N PHE A 26 -3.28 -3.49 9.90
CA PHE A 26 -1.93 -2.94 10.12
C PHE A 26 -1.49 -2.88 11.58
N HIS A 27 -2.37 -3.07 12.57
CA HIS A 27 -2.00 -2.86 13.97
C HIS A 27 -0.87 -3.78 14.45
N GLU A 28 -0.82 -5.04 14.01
CA GLU A 28 0.26 -5.96 14.40
C GLU A 28 1.58 -5.56 13.76
N LEU A 29 1.55 -4.98 12.55
CA LEU A 29 2.74 -4.62 11.80
C LEU A 29 3.61 -3.58 12.53
N ASN A 30 2.99 -2.70 13.33
CA ASN A 30 3.70 -1.72 14.15
C ASN A 30 4.63 -2.34 15.20
N ALA A 31 4.42 -3.60 15.58
CA ALA A 31 5.31 -4.34 16.47
C ALA A 31 6.32 -5.22 15.73
N MET A 32 6.15 -5.40 14.41
CA MET A 32 6.93 -6.33 13.58
C MET A 32 7.94 -5.63 12.66
N ALA A 33 7.78 -4.33 12.42
CA ALA A 33 8.68 -3.52 11.62
C ALA A 33 9.12 -2.27 12.39
N VAL A 34 10.35 -1.81 12.12
CA VAL A 34 10.89 -0.61 12.78
C VAL A 34 10.18 0.66 12.29
N GLN A 35 9.89 0.74 10.99
CA GLN A 35 9.09 1.84 10.44
C GLN A 35 7.64 1.72 10.93
N ARG A 36 7.05 2.84 11.31
CA ARG A 36 5.61 2.90 11.62
C ARG A 36 4.81 2.74 10.33
N HIS A 37 3.99 1.69 10.25
CA HIS A 37 3.14 1.42 9.09
C HIS A 37 1.65 1.69 9.35
N LEU A 38 1.26 1.86 10.61
CA LEU A 38 -0.08 2.30 10.99
C LEU A 38 -0.10 3.80 11.25
N MET A 39 -0.87 4.51 10.43
CA MET A 39 -1.21 5.92 10.63
C MET A 39 -1.97 6.14 11.93
N TYR A 40 -1.80 7.31 12.53
CA TYR A 40 -2.74 7.81 13.53
C TYR A 40 -4.07 8.10 12.85
N ARG A 41 -5.15 8.15 13.64
CA ARG A 41 -6.50 8.39 13.09
C ARG A 41 -6.57 9.67 12.25
N HIS A 42 -6.01 10.77 12.74
CA HIS A 42 -6.04 12.04 11.99
C HIS A 42 -5.24 11.97 10.67
N GLU A 43 -4.10 11.30 10.63
CA GLU A 43 -3.32 11.10 9.40
C GLU A 43 -4.10 10.25 8.39
N PHE A 44 -4.80 9.21 8.87
CA PHE A 44 -5.68 8.42 8.03
C PHE A 44 -6.83 9.26 7.47
N ASP A 45 -7.48 10.06 8.31
CA ASP A 45 -8.58 10.94 7.89
C ASP A 45 -8.09 11.99 6.87
N GLU A 46 -6.88 12.53 7.02
CA GLU A 46 -6.26 13.42 6.03
C GLU A 46 -6.12 12.72 4.67
N VAL A 47 -5.61 11.49 4.63
CA VAL A 47 -5.53 10.70 3.38
C VAL A 47 -6.91 10.41 2.81
N MET A 48 -7.89 10.07 3.66
CA MET A 48 -9.26 9.80 3.22
C MET A 48 -9.96 11.05 2.66
N ASN A 49 -9.54 12.24 3.06
CA ASN A 49 -10.05 13.52 2.56
C ASN A 49 -9.22 14.11 1.40
N ASP A 50 -7.99 13.66 1.16
CA ASP A 50 -7.16 14.19 0.09
C ASP A 50 -7.64 13.73 -1.30
N THR A 51 -8.18 14.65 -2.08
CA THR A 51 -8.68 14.39 -3.45
C THR A 51 -7.59 14.00 -4.44
N ARG A 52 -6.31 14.19 -4.11
CA ARG A 52 -5.18 13.73 -4.94
C ARG A 52 -4.96 12.23 -4.82
N VAL A 53 -5.49 11.60 -3.77
CA VAL A 53 -5.36 10.17 -3.49
C VAL A 53 -6.69 9.48 -3.77
N GLN A 54 -6.72 8.54 -4.72
CA GLN A 54 -7.90 7.75 -5.01
C GLN A 54 -8.03 6.60 -4.01
N LYS A 55 -9.27 6.31 -3.58
CA LYS A 55 -9.60 5.24 -2.65
C LYS A 55 -10.36 4.16 -3.41
N TYR A 56 -9.84 2.95 -3.36
CA TYR A 56 -10.43 1.77 -3.98
C TYR A 56 -11.14 0.99 -2.88
N LEU A 57 -12.46 1.05 -2.88
CA LEU A 57 -13.34 0.39 -1.91
C LEU A 57 -13.81 -0.93 -2.49
N CYS A 58 -13.41 -2.04 -1.89
CA CYS A 58 -13.95 -3.34 -2.21
C CYS A 58 -15.19 -3.57 -1.33
N LEU A 59 -16.35 -3.77 -1.95
CA LEU A 59 -17.64 -3.97 -1.30
C LEU A 59 -18.20 -5.35 -1.65
N THR A 60 -18.70 -6.07 -0.64
CA THR A 60 -19.49 -7.29 -0.83
C THR A 60 -20.85 -6.97 -1.48
N ASP A 61 -21.61 -8.00 -1.87
CA ASP A 61 -22.91 -7.83 -2.56
C ASP A 61 -23.97 -7.13 -1.68
N ASP A 62 -23.83 -7.21 -0.36
CA ASP A 62 -24.67 -6.51 0.61
C ASP A 62 -24.18 -5.09 0.95
N GLY A 63 -23.10 -4.62 0.30
CA GLY A 63 -22.54 -3.29 0.50
C GLY A 63 -21.51 -3.17 1.62
N THR A 64 -21.13 -4.25 2.30
CA THR A 64 -20.14 -4.22 3.39
C THR A 64 -18.73 -3.94 2.85
N LEU A 65 -18.03 -2.97 3.46
CA LEU A 65 -16.62 -2.68 3.15
C LEU A 65 -15.72 -3.80 3.66
N CYS A 66 -14.93 -4.35 2.75
CA CYS A 66 -14.14 -5.56 3.02
C CYS A 66 -12.69 -5.47 2.52
N GLY A 67 -12.40 -4.46 1.70
CA GLY A 67 -11.05 -4.10 1.27
C GLY A 67 -10.96 -2.60 0.98
N LEU A 68 -9.81 -2.02 1.24
CA LEU A 68 -9.52 -0.61 1.02
C LEU A 68 -8.08 -0.49 0.51
N ALA A 69 -7.87 0.22 -0.59
CA ALA A 69 -6.54 0.60 -1.03
C ALA A 69 -6.47 2.07 -1.40
N THR A 70 -5.29 2.66 -1.29
CA THR A 70 -5.01 4.02 -1.74
C THR A 70 -4.07 4.01 -2.92
N TYR A 71 -4.34 4.87 -3.90
CA TYR A 71 -3.59 4.93 -5.15
C TYR A 71 -3.54 6.35 -5.68
N THR A 72 -2.35 6.83 -6.02
CA THR A 72 -2.19 8.18 -6.54
C THR A 72 -1.12 8.26 -7.60
N ARG A 73 -1.23 9.26 -8.48
CA ARG A 73 -0.16 9.69 -9.39
C ARG A 73 0.51 10.98 -8.96
N ASP A 74 0.00 11.60 -7.90
CA ASP A 74 0.59 12.77 -7.29
C ASP A 74 1.52 12.30 -6.18
N LEU A 75 2.81 12.16 -6.50
CA LEU A 75 3.79 11.63 -5.54
C LEU A 75 3.99 12.58 -4.35
N GLU A 76 3.66 13.87 -4.49
CA GLU A 76 3.68 14.84 -3.38
C GLU A 76 2.53 14.62 -2.38
N ALA A 77 1.54 13.77 -2.72
CA ALA A 77 0.48 13.35 -1.81
C ALA A 77 0.86 12.11 -0.99
N VAL A 78 2.03 11.52 -1.23
CA VAL A 78 2.51 10.33 -0.52
C VAL A 78 3.56 10.75 0.50
N PRO A 79 3.30 10.60 1.81
CA PRO A 79 4.31 10.92 2.81
C PRO A 79 5.48 9.94 2.72
N LEU A 80 6.67 10.41 3.12
CA LEU A 80 7.89 9.60 3.28
C LEU A 80 8.52 9.02 2.00
N ILE A 81 8.02 9.38 0.81
CA ILE A 81 8.77 9.19 -0.44
C ILE A 81 9.31 10.51 -0.95
N ALA A 82 10.34 10.46 -1.79
CA ALA A 82 10.90 11.63 -2.44
C ALA A 82 10.45 11.66 -3.92
N PRO A 83 9.51 12.53 -4.33
CA PRO A 83 9.11 12.66 -5.73
C PRO A 83 10.29 12.94 -6.67
N GLN A 84 11.30 13.68 -6.19
CA GLN A 84 12.53 14.00 -6.93
C GLN A 84 13.37 12.74 -7.25
N TYR A 85 13.25 11.68 -6.43
CA TYR A 85 13.86 10.39 -6.76
C TYR A 85 13.25 9.83 -8.05
N PHE A 86 11.92 9.85 -8.17
CA PHE A 86 11.23 9.34 -9.35
C PHE A 86 11.44 10.23 -10.58
N GLU A 87 11.45 11.55 -10.39
CA GLU A 87 11.76 12.52 -11.45
C GLU A 87 13.16 12.26 -12.06
N ARG A 88 14.16 12.03 -11.20
CA ARG A 88 15.54 11.80 -11.65
C ARG A 88 15.70 10.48 -12.40
N HIS A 89 15.05 9.41 -11.95
CA HIS A 89 15.27 8.07 -12.50
C HIS A 89 14.31 7.73 -13.66
N TRP A 90 13.12 8.33 -13.71
CA TRP A 90 12.11 8.12 -14.76
C TRP A 90 11.47 9.44 -15.22
N PRO A 91 12.26 10.40 -15.76
CA PRO A 91 11.79 11.76 -16.06
C PRO A 91 10.58 11.80 -17.00
N GLU A 92 10.56 10.96 -18.04
CA GLU A 92 9.43 10.90 -18.99
C GLU A 92 8.13 10.38 -18.37
N HIS A 93 8.22 9.41 -17.44
CA HIS A 93 7.06 8.87 -16.75
C HIS A 93 6.57 9.85 -15.67
N TYR A 94 7.51 10.50 -14.98
CA TYR A 94 7.22 11.51 -13.98
C TYR A 94 6.51 12.73 -14.60
N ALA A 95 7.10 13.34 -15.63
CA ALA A 95 6.52 14.47 -16.34
C ALA A 95 5.14 14.13 -16.96
N GLY A 96 4.97 12.88 -17.41
CA GLY A 96 3.72 12.39 -17.96
C GLY A 96 2.65 12.00 -16.94
N LYS A 97 2.91 12.14 -15.62
CA LYS A 97 2.05 11.61 -14.55
C LYS A 97 1.66 10.14 -14.80
N ARG A 98 2.66 9.32 -15.12
CA ARG A 98 2.53 7.87 -15.38
C ARG A 98 3.24 7.03 -14.34
N ILE A 99 3.47 7.58 -13.16
CA ILE A 99 3.96 6.84 -12.00
C ILE A 99 2.84 6.86 -10.99
N TRP A 100 2.33 5.68 -10.67
CA TRP A 100 1.38 5.52 -9.59
C TRP A 100 2.08 4.98 -8.36
N TYR A 101 1.55 5.32 -7.19
CA TYR A 101 2.03 4.83 -5.91
C TYR A 101 0.88 4.26 -5.09
N ILE A 102 1.08 3.06 -4.57
CA ILE A 102 0.15 2.39 -3.66
C ILE A 102 0.53 2.81 -2.23
N GLY A 103 -0.36 3.55 -1.57
CA GLY A 103 -0.11 3.97 -0.19
C GLY A 103 -0.28 2.81 0.80
N PHE A 104 -1.35 2.04 0.64
CA PHE A 104 -1.57 0.78 1.36
C PHE A 104 -2.64 -0.07 0.66
N VAL A 105 -2.69 -1.36 1.02
CA VAL A 105 -3.79 -2.28 0.70
C VAL A 105 -4.23 -2.98 1.99
N ALA A 106 -5.41 -2.63 2.50
CA ALA A 106 -6.05 -3.23 3.65
C ALA A 106 -7.14 -4.20 3.19
N VAL A 107 -7.15 -5.42 3.73
CA VAL A 107 -8.25 -6.38 3.52
C VAL A 107 -8.59 -7.08 4.82
N HIS A 108 -9.84 -7.51 4.96
CA HIS A 108 -10.23 -8.21 6.18
C HIS A 108 -9.44 -9.53 6.32
N PRO A 109 -8.87 -9.85 7.50
CA PRO A 109 -8.03 -11.05 7.70
C PRO A 109 -8.76 -12.41 7.60
N LYS A 110 -10.08 -12.44 7.46
CA LYS A 110 -10.86 -13.70 7.37
C LYS A 110 -10.80 -14.25 5.95
N SER A 111 -11.24 -15.50 5.75
CA SER A 111 -11.05 -16.35 4.55
C SER A 111 -11.30 -15.69 3.18
N GLN A 112 -12.14 -14.65 3.11
CA GLN A 112 -12.42 -13.89 1.88
C GLN A 112 -11.33 -12.87 1.51
N GLY A 113 -10.47 -12.49 2.46
CA GLY A 113 -9.44 -11.45 2.30
C GLY A 113 -8.42 -11.72 1.20
N ARG A 114 -8.03 -12.99 0.97
CA ARG A 114 -7.08 -13.34 -0.11
C ARG A 114 -7.66 -13.08 -1.50
N HIS A 115 -8.94 -13.41 -1.69
CA HIS A 115 -9.61 -13.15 -2.97
C HIS A 115 -9.81 -11.65 -3.19
N MET A 116 -10.16 -10.91 -2.14
CA MET A 116 -10.33 -9.45 -2.18
C MET A 116 -9.03 -8.72 -2.47
N PHE A 117 -7.95 -9.13 -1.79
CA PHE A 117 -6.62 -8.58 -2.02
C PHE A 117 -6.23 -8.74 -3.49
N ARG A 118 -6.41 -9.94 -4.04
CA ARG A 118 -6.13 -10.20 -5.46
C ARG A 118 -6.90 -9.26 -6.37
N GLN A 119 -8.22 -9.09 -6.18
CA GLN A 119 -9.01 -8.23 -7.05
C GLN A 119 -8.63 -6.75 -6.95
N LEU A 120 -8.34 -6.25 -5.74
CA LEU A 120 -7.85 -4.89 -5.55
C LEU A 120 -6.52 -4.69 -6.29
N VAL A 121 -5.57 -5.59 -6.07
CA VAL A 121 -4.27 -5.54 -6.74
C VAL A 121 -4.44 -5.59 -8.25
N GLU A 122 -5.23 -6.52 -8.79
CA GLU A 122 -5.47 -6.59 -10.24
C GLU A 122 -5.99 -5.25 -10.80
N GLN A 123 -6.95 -4.59 -10.13
CA GLN A 123 -7.45 -3.29 -10.56
C GLN A 123 -6.41 -2.16 -10.54
N LEU A 124 -5.59 -2.09 -9.48
CA LEU A 124 -4.53 -1.08 -9.36
C LEU A 124 -3.53 -1.19 -10.53
N TYR A 125 -3.11 -2.41 -10.82
CA TYR A 125 -2.11 -2.67 -11.86
C TYR A 125 -2.67 -2.53 -13.27
N VAL A 126 -3.92 -2.93 -13.54
CA VAL A 126 -4.58 -2.69 -14.85
C VAL A 126 -4.64 -1.18 -15.16
N THR A 127 -4.93 -0.35 -14.16
CA THR A 127 -4.99 1.10 -14.31
C THR A 127 -3.66 1.69 -14.84
N ALA A 128 -2.53 1.25 -14.29
CA ALA A 128 -1.21 1.70 -14.74
C ALA A 128 -0.79 1.04 -16.06
N ALA A 129 -1.04 -0.27 -16.22
CA ALA A 129 -0.63 -1.03 -17.40
C ALA A 129 -1.27 -0.50 -18.69
N THR A 130 -2.56 -0.14 -18.65
CA THR A 130 -3.27 0.44 -19.80
C THR A 130 -2.72 1.80 -20.24
N GLN A 131 -1.91 2.44 -19.40
CA GLN A 131 -1.32 3.75 -19.65
C GLN A 131 0.20 3.70 -19.83
N ASN A 132 0.81 2.50 -19.95
CA ASN A 132 2.26 2.33 -19.95
C ASN A 132 2.92 3.02 -18.73
N GLY A 133 2.35 2.74 -17.55
CA GLY A 133 2.71 3.33 -16.27
C GLY A 133 3.63 2.46 -15.41
N LEU A 134 4.27 3.12 -14.45
CA LEU A 134 5.02 2.49 -13.37
C LEU A 134 4.18 2.45 -12.10
N VAL A 135 4.37 1.43 -11.27
CA VAL A 135 3.70 1.28 -9.97
C VAL A 135 4.76 1.13 -8.88
N GLY A 136 4.75 2.06 -7.93
CA GLY A 136 5.56 2.02 -6.72
C GLY A 136 4.74 1.54 -5.52
N ILE A 137 5.40 0.83 -4.61
CA ILE A 137 4.87 0.43 -3.31
C ILE A 137 6.05 0.23 -2.35
N ASP A 138 5.88 0.63 -1.09
CA ASP A 138 6.81 0.28 -0.02
C ASP A 138 6.41 -1.05 0.61
N ILE A 139 7.38 -1.94 0.82
CA ILE A 139 7.20 -3.24 1.45
C ILE A 139 8.32 -3.43 2.46
N CYS A 140 7.98 -3.44 3.75
CA CYS A 140 8.96 -3.68 4.80
C CYS A 140 9.44 -5.14 4.82
N SER A 141 10.60 -5.38 5.45
CA SER A 141 11.21 -6.71 5.54
C SER A 141 10.28 -7.77 6.13
N TYR A 142 9.48 -7.47 7.16
CA TYR A 142 8.53 -8.45 7.69
C TYR A 142 7.51 -8.89 6.63
N ASN A 143 6.91 -7.94 5.92
CA ASN A 143 5.95 -8.24 4.86
C ASN A 143 6.59 -9.02 3.69
N ASP A 144 7.85 -8.72 3.37
CA ASP A 144 8.54 -9.41 2.28
C ASP A 144 9.02 -10.81 2.68
N GLU A 145 9.71 -10.93 3.81
CA GLU A 145 10.38 -12.16 4.24
C GLU A 145 9.41 -13.16 4.89
N VAL A 146 8.39 -12.68 5.62
CA VAL A 146 7.43 -13.55 6.32
C VAL A 146 6.18 -13.77 5.48
N LEU A 147 5.59 -12.69 4.94
CA LEU A 147 4.34 -12.78 4.16
C LEU A 147 4.57 -13.00 2.66
N ASN A 148 5.82 -12.96 2.19
CA ASN A 148 6.19 -13.15 0.78
C ASN A 148 5.45 -12.17 -0.17
N PHE A 149 5.20 -10.93 0.28
CA PHE A 149 4.41 -9.98 -0.48
C PHE A 149 5.01 -9.65 -1.85
N SER A 150 6.33 -9.47 -1.99
CA SER A 150 6.93 -9.23 -3.31
C SER A 150 6.63 -10.37 -4.28
N HIS A 151 6.70 -11.61 -3.82
CA HIS A 151 6.39 -12.79 -4.62
C HIS A 151 4.90 -12.84 -4.99
N ILE A 152 4.01 -12.55 -4.03
CA ILE A 152 2.56 -12.53 -4.27
C ILE A 152 2.19 -11.47 -5.32
N PHE A 153 2.68 -10.23 -5.16
CA PHE A 153 2.46 -9.15 -6.13
C PHE A 153 2.99 -9.54 -7.51
N ARG A 154 4.22 -10.07 -7.57
CA ARG A 154 4.82 -10.55 -8.81
C ARG A 154 3.96 -11.60 -9.50
N SER A 155 3.56 -12.66 -8.79
CA SER A 155 2.72 -13.73 -9.36
C SER A 155 1.31 -13.28 -9.74
N MET A 156 0.76 -12.24 -9.10
CA MET A 156 -0.53 -11.67 -9.50
C MET A 156 -0.40 -10.89 -10.81
N VAL A 157 0.64 -10.06 -10.94
CA VAL A 157 0.77 -9.14 -12.07
C VAL A 157 1.37 -9.82 -13.31
N GLU A 158 2.23 -10.83 -13.15
CA GLU A 158 2.72 -11.66 -14.27
C GLU A 158 1.56 -12.32 -15.04
N ARG A 159 0.43 -12.58 -14.38
CA ARG A 159 -0.79 -13.11 -15.04
C ARG A 159 -1.57 -12.07 -15.83
N LEU A 160 -1.33 -10.78 -15.60
CA LEU A 160 -2.03 -9.68 -16.27
C LEU A 160 -1.30 -9.23 -17.54
N THR A 161 0.04 -9.31 -17.57
CA THR A 161 0.83 -8.89 -18.71
C THR A 161 2.20 -9.56 -18.73
N ASP A 162 2.60 -10.04 -19.92
CA ASP A 162 3.92 -10.64 -20.16
C ASP A 162 5.07 -9.61 -20.13
N ASN A 163 4.74 -8.31 -20.16
CA ASN A 163 5.73 -7.24 -20.23
C ASN A 163 6.07 -6.62 -18.86
N MET A 164 5.49 -7.12 -17.77
CA MET A 164 5.78 -6.60 -16.44
C MET A 164 7.21 -6.94 -16.03
N ARG A 165 7.91 -5.95 -15.46
CA ARG A 165 9.21 -6.14 -14.81
C ARG A 165 9.10 -5.73 -13.35
N PHE A 166 9.26 -6.70 -12.45
CA PHE A 166 9.29 -6.47 -11.02
C PHE A 166 10.74 -6.31 -10.56
N GLN A 167 11.05 -5.19 -9.90
CA GLN A 167 12.39 -4.92 -9.36
C GLN A 167 12.29 -4.10 -8.08
N ARG A 168 13.19 -4.35 -7.14
CA ARG A 168 13.40 -3.48 -5.98
C ARG A 168 14.24 -2.27 -6.43
N ILE A 169 13.68 -1.07 -6.29
CA ILE A 169 14.30 0.17 -6.78
C ILE A 169 15.11 0.93 -5.73
N ASP A 170 14.90 0.64 -4.44
CA ASP A 170 15.63 1.19 -3.30
C ASP A 170 15.40 0.32 -2.05
N GLN A 171 16.18 0.51 -0.98
CA GLN A 171 16.00 -0.15 0.31
C GLN A 171 16.58 0.68 1.47
N GLN A 172 15.82 0.80 2.57
CA GLN A 172 16.30 1.32 3.84
C GLN A 172 16.73 0.19 4.79
N SER A 173 17.79 0.43 5.59
CA SER A 173 18.28 -0.51 6.61
C SER A 173 18.31 0.14 7.98
N TYR A 174 17.88 -0.61 9.01
CA TYR A 174 17.88 -0.19 10.41
C TYR A 174 19.01 -0.90 11.16
N TRP A 175 19.85 -0.14 11.87
CA TRP A 175 21.01 -0.66 12.62
C TRP A 175 20.86 -0.39 14.11
N LEU A 176 21.15 -1.38 14.95
CA LEU A 176 21.12 -1.28 16.41
C LEU A 176 22.45 -1.75 16.98
N TYR A 177 23.10 -0.90 17.77
CA TYR A 177 24.33 -1.23 18.49
C TYR A 177 24.01 -1.50 19.96
N ASP A 178 24.44 -2.64 20.48
CA ASP A 178 24.31 -3.01 21.90
C ASP A 178 25.64 -2.78 22.63
N PHE A 179 25.58 -2.10 23.78
CA PHE A 179 26.72 -1.80 24.65
C PHE A 179 26.52 -2.33 26.07
N SER A 180 25.55 -3.24 26.28
CA SER A 180 25.36 -3.91 27.56
C SER A 180 26.63 -4.70 27.91
N ALA A 181 27.13 -4.48 29.12
CA ALA A 181 28.20 -5.29 29.65
C ALA A 181 27.65 -6.70 29.92
N GLU A 182 28.33 -7.74 29.43
CA GLU A 182 28.05 -9.12 29.84
C GLU A 182 27.91 -9.16 31.36
N ALA A 183 26.76 -9.60 31.86
CA ALA A 183 26.61 -9.85 33.29
C ALA A 183 27.69 -10.86 33.66
N ALA A 184 28.66 -10.45 34.49
CA ALA A 184 29.71 -11.32 34.97
C ALA A 184 29.02 -12.56 35.59
N ALA A 185 29.23 -13.72 34.97
CA ALA A 185 28.70 -14.97 35.48
C ALA A 185 29.22 -15.15 36.92
N ALA A 186 28.30 -15.11 37.88
CA ALA A 186 28.55 -15.42 39.29
C ALA A 186 28.48 -16.92 39.53
#